data_AF-A0A6D2JU04-F1
#
_entry.id   AF-A0A6D2JU04-F1
#
_cell.length_a   1.000
_cell.length_b   1.000
_cell.length_c   1.000
_cell.angle_alpha   90.00
_cell.angle_beta   90.00
_cell.angle_gamma   90.00
#
_symmetry.space_group_name_H-M   'P 1'
#
loop_
_entity.id
_entity.type
_entity.pdbx_description
1 polymer ?
#
loop_
_entity_poly.entity_id
_entity_poly.type
_entity_poly.pdbx_seq_one_letter_code
_entity_poly.pdbx_strand_id
1 'polypeptide(L)'
;MQWSVIQHFPTPPPSKYYLVDSGYANTRGYLAPFRGHRYHLPHFQVGSPPRDEEELFNRWHSSLRSVIERTFGVWKKKWRILSEFPRYDLETQNNNHSTAGLHNFIRLSQIPDFDFDDALHVDAIPREMEKVERMKK
;
A
#
# COMPACT_ATOMS: atom_id res chain seq x y z
N MET A 1 23.04 -11.20 7.25
CA MET A 1 22.74 -10.35 6.08
C MET A 1 22.09 -9.07 6.61
N GLN A 2 22.90 -8.02 6.77
CA GLN A 2 22.45 -6.74 7.28
C GLN A 2 21.88 -5.98 6.10
N TRP A 3 20.55 -5.85 6.03
CA TRP A 3 19.97 -4.82 5.18
C TRP A 3 20.57 -3.51 5.67
N SER A 4 21.35 -2.86 4.81
CA SER A 4 21.78 -1.49 5.02
C SER A 4 20.51 -0.67 5.25
N VAL A 5 20.30 -0.31 6.51
CA VAL A 5 19.26 0.61 6.96
C VAL A 5 19.32 1.78 6.01
N ILE A 6 18.24 2.06 5.28
CA ILE A 6 18.10 3.28 4.51
C ILE A 6 18.22 4.40 5.55
N GLN A 7 19.43 4.99 5.66
CA GLN A 7 19.78 5.84 6.79
C GLN A 7 18.88 7.09 6.86
N HIS A 8 18.21 7.47 5.77
CA HIS A 8 17.22 8.54 5.75
C HIS A 8 16.11 8.22 4.73
N PHE A 9 14.94 7.81 5.21
CA PHE A 9 13.74 7.74 4.36
C PHE A 9 13.38 9.18 3.92
N PRO A 10 13.08 9.43 2.63
CA PRO A 10 12.84 10.79 2.14
C PRO A 10 11.61 11.40 2.80
N THR A 11 11.63 12.71 3.04
CA THR A 11 10.44 13.44 3.51
C THR A 11 9.43 13.59 2.37
N PRO A 12 8.13 13.39 2.63
CA PRO A 12 7.12 13.60 1.60
C PRO A 12 7.09 15.08 1.17
N PRO A 13 6.65 15.36 -0.07
CA PRO A 13 6.40 16.73 -0.51
C PRO A 13 5.42 17.47 0.42
N PRO A 14 5.43 18.82 0.43
CA PRO A 14 4.47 19.59 1.20
C PRO A 14 3.03 19.16 0.92
N SER A 15 2.23 19.05 1.99
CA SER A 15 0.82 18.60 1.94
C SER A 15 0.61 17.15 1.48
N LYS A 16 1.65 16.31 1.48
CA LYS A 16 1.56 14.86 1.24
C LYS A 16 1.97 14.08 2.50
N TYR A 17 1.50 12.84 2.55
CA TYR A 17 1.81 11.89 3.62
C TYR A 17 2.20 10.54 3.00
N TYR A 18 3.18 9.88 3.60
CA TYR A 18 3.51 8.49 3.31
C TYR A 18 2.78 7.56 4.27
N LEU A 19 2.20 6.50 3.72
CA LEU A 19 1.65 5.38 4.49
C LEU A 19 2.82 4.47 4.89
N VAL A 20 3.05 4.29 6.19
CA VAL A 20 4.22 3.54 6.71
C VAL A 20 3.81 2.38 7.63
N ASP A 21 4.76 1.47 7.85
CA ASP A 21 4.63 0.33 8.75
C ASP A 21 4.54 0.75 10.23
N SER A 22 4.06 -0.17 11.07
CA SER A 22 3.99 0.00 12.53
C SER A 22 5.35 0.20 13.22
N GLY A 23 6.45 -0.07 12.52
CA GLY A 23 7.81 0.21 12.96
C GLY A 23 8.18 1.70 12.98
N TYR A 24 7.42 2.55 12.28
CA TYR A 24 7.65 3.99 12.22
C TYR A 24 6.82 4.74 13.26
N ALA A 25 7.31 5.91 13.68
CA ALA A 25 6.57 6.82 14.53
C ALA A 25 5.58 7.65 13.72
N ASN A 26 4.37 7.87 14.25
CA ASN A 26 3.43 8.84 13.70
C ASN A 26 4.00 10.25 13.89
N THR A 27 4.43 10.85 12.78
CA THR A 27 5.03 12.19 12.73
C THR A 27 4.51 12.91 11.50
N ARG A 28 4.68 14.24 11.43
CA ARG A 28 4.21 15.01 10.27
C ARG A 28 4.81 14.43 8.98
N GLY A 29 3.95 14.06 8.05
CA GLY A 29 4.34 13.42 6.78
C GLY A 29 4.31 11.88 6.79
N TYR A 30 4.15 11.22 7.94
CA TYR A 30 4.19 9.76 8.03
C TYR A 30 3.00 9.23 8.82
N LEU A 31 2.23 8.33 8.19
CA LEU A 31 1.03 7.72 8.73
C LEU A 31 1.29 6.25 9.05
N ALA A 32 1.66 6.00 10.31
CA ALA A 32 1.77 4.68 10.91
C ALA A 32 0.43 4.29 11.56
N PRO A 33 0.09 2.99 11.63
CA PRO A 33 -1.10 2.56 12.34
C PRO A 33 -1.01 2.86 13.85
N PHE A 34 -2.15 3.18 14.46
CA PHE A 34 -2.27 3.31 15.90
C PHE A 34 -2.06 1.94 16.56
N ARG A 35 -1.17 1.90 17.55
CA ARG A 35 -0.86 0.69 18.31
C ARG A 35 -1.94 0.45 19.37
N GLY A 36 -2.16 -0.81 19.73
CA GLY A 36 -3.15 -1.19 20.76
C GLY A 36 -4.60 -1.30 20.26
N HIS A 37 -4.87 -0.92 19.01
CA HIS A 37 -6.19 -1.00 18.39
C HIS A 37 -6.24 -2.08 17.31
N ARG A 38 -7.45 -2.51 16.92
CA ARG A 38 -7.62 -3.45 15.80
C ARG A 38 -7.04 -2.85 14.51
N TYR A 39 -6.41 -3.69 13.68
CA TYR A 39 -5.74 -3.25 12.45
C TYR A 39 -6.08 -4.09 11.21
N HIS A 40 -6.20 -5.41 11.35
CA HIS A 40 -6.40 -6.28 10.19
C HIS A 40 -7.79 -6.12 9.57
N LEU A 41 -7.85 -5.94 8.24
CA LEU A 41 -9.12 -5.79 7.49
C LEU A 41 -10.17 -6.86 7.81
N PRO A 42 -9.84 -8.16 7.94
CA PRO A 42 -10.84 -9.19 8.26
C PRO A 42 -11.57 -8.93 9.59
N HIS A 43 -10.91 -8.30 10.57
CA HIS A 43 -11.53 -7.96 11.85
C HIS A 43 -12.64 -6.91 11.71
N PHE A 44 -12.63 -6.12 10.64
CA PHE A 44 -13.62 -5.09 10.35
C PHE A 44 -14.68 -5.53 9.33
N GLN A 45 -14.42 -6.61 8.57
CA GLN A 45 -15.37 -7.17 7.60
C GLN A 45 -16.33 -8.16 8.22
N VAL A 46 -15.80 -9.05 9.07
CA VAL A 46 -16.58 -10.09 9.77
C VAL A 46 -17.01 -9.61 11.16
N GLY A 47 -16.27 -8.66 11.73
CA GLY A 47 -16.49 -8.16 13.09
C GLY A 47 -17.39 -6.93 13.17
N SER A 48 -17.47 -6.39 14.39
CA SER A 48 -18.16 -5.12 14.65
C SER A 48 -17.44 -3.94 13.98
N PRO A 49 -18.18 -2.86 13.63
CA PRO A 49 -17.60 -1.62 13.13
C PRO A 49 -16.48 -1.07 14.04
N PRO A 50 -15.63 -0.15 13.53
CA PRO A 50 -14.66 0.56 14.36
C PRO A 50 -15.33 1.21 15.57
N ARG A 51 -14.71 1.06 16.74
CA ARG A 51 -15.24 1.54 18.02
C ARG A 51 -14.90 3.00 18.30
N ASP A 52 -13.78 3.45 17.76
CA ASP A 52 -13.22 4.77 17.98
C ASP A 52 -12.53 5.29 16.71
N GLU A 53 -12.04 6.52 16.77
CA GLU A 53 -11.36 7.19 15.66
C GLU A 53 -10.04 6.49 15.28
N GLU A 54 -9.36 5.86 16.23
CA GLU A 54 -8.09 5.16 15.99
C GLU A 54 -8.30 3.85 15.23
N GLU A 55 -9.32 3.06 15.60
CA GLU A 55 -9.75 1.88 14.83
C GLU A 55 -10.27 2.26 13.45
N LEU A 56 -10.98 3.39 13.33
CA LEU A 56 -11.45 3.89 12.04
C LEU A 56 -10.25 4.24 11.15
N PHE A 57 -9.28 4.98 11.67
CA PHE A 57 -8.03 5.28 10.98
C PHE A 57 -7.29 3.99 10.59
N ASN A 58 -7.12 3.05 11.52
CA ASN A 58 -6.43 1.79 11.27
C ASN A 58 -7.11 0.96 10.17
N ARG A 59 -8.44 0.94 10.12
CA ARG A 59 -9.20 0.30 9.04
C ARG A 59 -8.87 0.92 7.68
N TRP A 60 -8.85 2.25 7.58
CA TRP A 60 -8.49 2.94 6.34
C TRP A 60 -7.03 2.73 5.97
N HIS A 61 -6.12 2.80 6.95
CA HIS A 61 -4.70 2.54 6.77
C HIS A 61 -4.48 1.13 6.21
N SER A 62 -5.08 0.12 6.83
CA SER A 62 -5.01 -1.29 6.43
C SER A 62 -5.61 -1.51 5.02
N SER A 63 -6.69 -0.79 4.68
CA SER A 63 -7.29 -0.82 3.34
C SER A 63 -6.34 -0.28 2.27
N LEU A 64 -5.76 0.90 2.50
CA LEU A 64 -4.78 1.50 1.59
C LEU A 64 -3.53 0.63 1.46
N ARG A 65 -3.06 0.06 2.57
CA ARG A 65 -1.94 -0.87 2.60
C ARG A 65 -2.22 -2.11 1.74
N SER A 66 -3.42 -2.71 1.88
CA SER A 66 -3.83 -3.87 1.07
C SER A 66 -3.77 -3.56 -0.43
N VAL A 67 -4.16 -2.36 -0.86
CA VAL A 67 -4.03 -1.95 -2.27
C VAL A 67 -2.55 -1.89 -2.71
N ILE A 68 -1.67 -1.32 -1.87
CA ILE A 68 -0.23 -1.23 -2.14
C ILE A 68 0.39 -2.62 -2.22
N GLU A 69 0.14 -3.48 -1.23
CA GLU A 69 0.69 -4.84 -1.18
C GLU A 69 0.23 -5.70 -2.35
N ARG A 70 -1.06 -5.62 -2.72
CA ARG A 70 -1.59 -6.31 -3.91
C ARG A 70 -0.95 -5.81 -5.19
N THR A 71 -0.72 -4.50 -5.32
CA THR A 71 -0.03 -3.92 -6.48
C THR A 71 1.37 -4.51 -6.62
N PHE A 72 2.14 -4.54 -5.53
CA PHE A 72 3.46 -5.18 -5.53
C PHE A 72 3.37 -6.70 -5.76
N GLY A 73 2.32 -7.36 -5.29
CA GLY A 73 2.06 -8.79 -5.54
C GLY A 73 1.87 -9.08 -7.02
N VAL A 74 1.01 -8.32 -7.71
CA VAL A 74 0.78 -8.44 -9.16
C VAL A 74 2.06 -8.14 -9.94
N TRP A 75 2.77 -7.08 -9.55
CA TRP A 75 4.07 -6.75 -10.14
C TRP A 75 5.06 -7.92 -10.03
N LYS A 76 5.27 -8.46 -8.83
CA LYS A 76 6.15 -9.62 -8.61
C LYS A 76 5.72 -10.87 -9.39
N LYS A 77 4.42 -11.13 -9.48
CA LYS A 77 3.87 -12.28 -10.23
C LYS A 77 4.14 -12.16 -11.74
N LYS A 78 4.00 -10.96 -12.32
CA LYS A 78 4.19 -10.72 -13.75
C LYS A 78 5.65 -10.79 -14.19
N TRP A 79 6.58 -10.32 -13.35
CA TRP A 79 7.99 -10.22 -13.73
C TRP A 79 8.82 -11.31 -13.04
N ARG A 80 9.08 -12.41 -13.76
CA ARG A 80 9.86 -13.55 -13.26
C ARG A 80 11.26 -13.17 -12.72
N ILE A 81 11.85 -12.10 -13.25
CA ILE A 81 13.12 -11.54 -12.77
C ILE A 81 13.06 -11.10 -11.30
N LEU A 82 11.87 -10.77 -10.78
CA LEU A 82 11.69 -10.40 -9.38
C LEU A 82 11.69 -11.62 -8.43
N SER A 83 11.49 -12.83 -8.96
CA SER A 83 11.45 -14.08 -8.17
C SER A 83 12.84 -14.65 -7.87
N GLU A 84 13.85 -14.32 -8.67
CA GLU A 84 15.23 -14.84 -8.56
C GLU A 84 16.22 -13.79 -8.02
N PHE A 85 15.69 -12.69 -7.48
CA PHE A 85 16.41 -11.48 -7.01
C PHE A 85 17.74 -11.70 -6.27
N PRO A 86 17.89 -12.70 -5.36
CA PRO A 86 19.13 -12.84 -4.57
C PRO A 86 20.39 -13.21 -5.36
N ARG A 87 20.27 -13.57 -6.66
CA ARG A 87 21.37 -14.14 -7.45
C ARG A 87 21.89 -13.23 -8.56
N TYR A 88 21.38 -12.01 -8.66
CA TYR A 88 21.66 -11.11 -9.77
C TYR A 88 22.67 -10.02 -9.43
N ASP A 89 23.55 -9.72 -10.38
CA ASP A 89 24.49 -8.60 -10.32
C ASP A 89 23.77 -7.24 -10.35
N LEU A 90 24.52 -6.16 -10.09
CA LEU A 90 23.96 -4.80 -10.00
C LEU A 90 23.30 -4.33 -11.31
N GLU A 91 23.82 -4.76 -12.46
CA GLU A 91 23.25 -4.42 -13.76
C GLU A 91 21.88 -5.07 -13.94
N THR A 92 21.76 -6.34 -13.57
CA THR A 92 20.51 -7.08 -13.59
C THR A 92 19.53 -6.56 -12.53
N GLN A 93 20.03 -6.01 -11.41
CA GLN A 93 19.20 -5.33 -10.42
C GLN A 93 18.58 -4.02 -10.93
N ASN A 94 19.24 -3.30 -11.86
CA ASN A 94 18.66 -2.10 -12.49
C ASN A 94 17.41 -2.43 -13.32
N ASN A 95 17.37 -3.61 -13.94
CA ASN A 95 16.18 -4.06 -14.67
C ASN A 95 14.94 -4.14 -13.76
N ASN A 96 15.11 -4.33 -12.45
CA ASN A 96 14.00 -4.35 -11.51
C ASN A 96 13.34 -2.97 -11.36
N HIS A 97 14.12 -1.89 -11.29
CA HIS A 97 13.57 -0.54 -11.27
C HIS A 97 12.87 -0.21 -12.59
N SER A 98 13.43 -0.67 -13.72
CA SER A 98 12.83 -0.51 -15.04
C SER A 98 11.47 -1.23 -15.15
N THR A 99 11.33 -2.45 -14.60
CA THR A 99 10.03 -3.15 -14.63
C THR A 99 8.99 -2.46 -13.76
N ALA A 100 9.37 -1.84 -12.63
CA ALA A 100 8.46 -1.01 -11.84
C ALA A 100 7.98 0.22 -12.63
N GLY A 101 8.90 0.90 -13.33
CA GLY A 101 8.57 2.02 -14.21
C GLY A 101 7.61 1.62 -15.34
N LEU A 102 7.90 0.52 -16.03
CA LEU A 102 7.05 -0.01 -17.10
C LEU A 102 5.67 -0.43 -16.58
N HIS A 103 5.62 -1.05 -15.42
CA HIS A 103 4.37 -1.42 -14.76
C HIS A 103 3.51 -0.20 -14.43
N ASN A 104 4.12 0.86 -13.88
CA ASN A 104 3.43 2.13 -13.64
C ASN A 104 2.94 2.77 -14.95
N PHE A 105 3.74 2.73 -16.01
CA PHE A 105 3.36 3.26 -17.33
C PHE A 105 2.13 2.53 -17.92
N ILE A 106 2.10 1.19 -17.85
CA ILE A 106 0.96 0.40 -18.31
C ILE A 106 -0.30 0.77 -17.51
N ARG A 107 -0.16 0.94 -16.19
CA ARG A 107 -1.27 1.37 -15.33
C ARG A 107 -1.80 2.77 -15.66
N LEU A 108 -0.91 3.70 -16.01
CA LEU A 108 -1.30 5.04 -16.46
C LEU A 108 -1.96 5.04 -17.84
N SER A 109 -1.65 4.05 -18.68
CA SER A 109 -2.22 3.90 -20.02
C SER A 109 -3.69 3.42 -20.02
N GLN A 110 -4.28 3.12 -18.84
CA GLN A 110 -5.66 2.66 -18.66
C GLN A 110 -6.05 1.42 -19.49
N ILE A 111 -5.05 0.62 -19.86
CA ILE A 111 -5.26 -0.65 -20.55
C ILE A 111 -5.76 -1.67 -19.50
N PRO A 112 -6.84 -2.42 -19.78
CA PRO A 112 -7.33 -3.47 -18.88
C PRO A 112 -6.22 -4.48 -18.54
N ASP A 113 -6.13 -4.87 -17.28
CA ASP A 113 -5.14 -5.83 -16.81
C ASP A 113 -5.80 -6.85 -15.88
N PHE A 114 -6.06 -8.04 -16.44
CA PHE A 114 -6.77 -9.11 -15.75
C PHE A 114 -6.12 -9.53 -14.43
N ASP A 115 -4.79 -9.58 -14.36
CA ASP A 115 -4.09 -9.94 -13.11
C ASP A 115 -4.31 -8.89 -12.01
N PHE A 116 -4.54 -7.63 -12.41
CA PHE A 116 -4.84 -6.55 -11.49
C PHE A 116 -6.30 -6.47 -11.10
N ASP A 117 -7.21 -6.69 -12.06
CA ASP A 117 -8.64 -6.65 -11.82
C ASP A 117 -9.05 -7.77 -10.85
N ASP A 118 -8.49 -8.98 -11.03
CA ASP A 118 -8.63 -10.11 -10.11
C ASP A 118 -8.11 -9.76 -8.70
N ALA A 119 -6.93 -9.13 -8.63
CA ALA A 119 -6.35 -8.72 -7.35
C ALA A 119 -7.21 -7.66 -6.64
N LEU A 120 -7.83 -6.72 -7.36
CA LEU A 120 -8.59 -5.60 -6.78
C LEU A 120 -10.02 -5.96 -6.35
N HIS A 121 -10.61 -7.01 -6.93
CA HIS A 121 -12.01 -7.38 -6.71
C HIS A 121 -12.35 -7.80 -5.25
N VAL A 122 -11.34 -8.10 -4.43
CA VAL A 122 -11.52 -8.78 -3.13
C VAL A 122 -11.94 -7.84 -1.99
N ASP A 123 -11.59 -6.55 -2.04
CA ASP A 123 -11.90 -5.59 -0.95
C ASP A 123 -12.22 -4.20 -1.52
N ALA A 124 -13.44 -4.03 -2.03
CA ALA A 124 -13.89 -2.70 -2.43
C ALA A 124 -13.97 -1.79 -1.19
N ILE A 125 -13.15 -0.75 -1.18
CA ILE A 125 -13.26 0.39 -0.27
C ILE A 125 -14.73 0.82 -0.22
N PRO A 126 -15.44 0.71 0.92
CA PRO A 126 -16.83 1.11 0.95
C PRO A 126 -16.96 2.58 0.59
N ARG A 127 -17.97 2.89 -0.23
CA ARG A 127 -18.42 4.22 -0.68
C ARG A 127 -18.87 5.14 0.48
N GLU A 128 -18.37 4.93 1.70
CA GLU A 128 -18.67 5.69 2.90
C GLU A 128 -18.03 7.08 2.89
N MET A 129 -16.95 7.28 2.12
CA MET A 129 -16.37 8.61 1.87
C MET A 129 -17.38 9.59 1.24
N GLU A 130 -18.32 9.10 0.44
CA GLU A 130 -19.35 9.93 -0.20
C GLU A 130 -20.44 10.39 0.80
N LYS A 131 -20.61 9.67 1.91
CA LYS A 131 -21.58 10.02 2.96
C LYS A 131 -21.04 11.08 3.93
N VAL A 132 -19.75 11.03 4.26
CA VAL A 132 -19.12 12.02 5.14
C VAL A 132 -19.09 13.41 4.48
N GLU A 133 -18.89 13.48 3.16
CA GLU A 133 -18.95 14.73 2.40
C GLU A 133 -20.38 15.29 2.31
N ARG A 134 -21.40 14.41 2.28
CA ARG A 134 -22.82 14.81 2.33
C ARG A 134 -23.30 15.28 3.69
N MET A 135 -22.66 14.88 4.78
CA MET A 135 -23.00 15.35 6.14
C MET A 135 -22.42 16.72 6.47
N LYS A 136 -21.57 17.27 5.60
CA LYS A 136 -20.99 18.62 5.72
C LYS A 136 -21.72 19.68 4.87
N LYS A 137 -22.87 19.33 4.27
CA LYS A 137 -23.80 20.24 3.61
C LYS A 137 -25.11 20.29 4.39
#